data_AF-A0A1V5KK58-F1
#
_entry.id   AF-A0A1V5KK58-F1
#
_cell.length_a   1.000
_cell.length_b   1.000
_cell.length_c   1.000
_cell.angle_alpha   90.00
_cell.angle_beta   90.00
_cell.angle_gamma   90.00
#
_symmetry.space_group_name_H-M   'P 1'
#
loop_
_entity.id
_entity.type
_entity.pdbx_description
1 polymer ?
#
loop_
_entity_poly.entity_id
_entity_poly.type
_entity_poly.pdbx_seq_one_letter_code
_entity_poly.pdbx_strand_id
1 'polypeptide(L)'
;MSIYVNQNYAQPSACLHRYSLRRDGFASLTAGYQGGEMLSKTLTFSGERLLLNFRTSAAGQIGVEICEESGKPIPGFTLAECRPLIGNELNRAVVWTHGESVAALAGRPIRLRLVMKDAHLYALQFAR
;
A
#
# COMPACT_ATOMS: atom_id res chain seq x y z
N MET A 1 14.56 5.02 -6.29
CA MET A 1 15.88 4.64 -5.75
C MET A 1 16.74 4.22 -6.91
N SER A 2 18.00 4.67 -6.98
CA SER A 2 18.92 4.28 -8.06
C SER A 2 20.03 3.41 -7.49
N ILE A 3 20.34 2.33 -8.19
CA ILE A 3 21.46 1.44 -7.88
C ILE A 3 22.43 1.52 -9.05
N TYR A 4 23.70 1.79 -8.76
CA TYR A 4 24.75 1.85 -9.76
C TYR A 4 25.64 0.62 -9.61
N VAL A 5 25.86 -0.11 -10.69
CA VAL A 5 26.67 -1.33 -10.70
C VAL A 5 27.80 -1.13 -11.70
N ASN A 6 29.03 -1.26 -11.22
CA ASN A 6 30.20 -1.34 -12.09
C ASN A 6 30.29 -2.75 -12.65
N GLN A 7 30.07 -2.90 -13.95
CA GLN A 7 30.17 -4.18 -14.65
C GLN A 7 31.51 -4.29 -15.40
N ASN A 8 31.99 -5.52 -15.55
CA ASN A 8 33.26 -5.84 -16.21
C ASN A 8 34.45 -5.11 -15.57
N TYR A 9 34.46 -5.00 -14.24
CA TYR A 9 35.55 -4.38 -13.51
C TYR A 9 36.90 -5.01 -13.89
N ALA A 10 37.91 -4.16 -14.09
CA ALA A 10 39.25 -4.53 -14.56
C ALA A 10 39.33 -5.15 -15.97
N GLN A 11 38.29 -5.01 -16.79
CA GLN A 11 38.30 -5.35 -18.22
C GLN A 11 38.18 -4.08 -19.08
N PRO A 12 38.66 -4.07 -20.34
CA PRO A 12 38.46 -2.94 -21.25
C PRO A 12 36.99 -2.59 -21.51
N SER A 13 36.08 -3.54 -21.29
CA SER A 13 34.63 -3.37 -21.40
C SER A 13 33.96 -2.85 -20.12
N ALA A 14 34.74 -2.31 -19.17
CA ALA A 14 34.23 -1.74 -17.93
C ALA A 14 33.20 -0.64 -18.19
N CYS A 15 32.04 -0.73 -17.56
CA CYS A 15 30.98 0.26 -17.69
C CYS A 15 30.12 0.36 -16.44
N LEU A 16 29.56 1.54 -16.22
CA LEU A 16 28.63 1.80 -15.11
C LEU A 16 27.19 1.67 -15.60
N HIS A 17 26.43 0.74 -15.02
CA HIS A 17 25.00 0.60 -15.28
C HIS A 17 24.19 1.22 -14.14
N ARG A 18 23.14 1.97 -14.50
CA ARG A 18 22.16 2.51 -13.55
C ARG A 18 20.85 1.74 -13.63
N TYR A 19 20.45 1.14 -12.52
CA TYR A 19 19.15 0.52 -12.32
C TYR A 19 18.26 1.45 -11.50
N SER A 20 16.95 1.41 -11.77
CA SER A 20 15.95 2.19 -11.03
C SER A 20 14.93 1.26 -10.37
N LEU A 21 14.73 1.45 -9.08
CA LEU A 21 13.69 0.78 -8.31
C LEU A 21 12.65 1.80 -7.85
N ARG A 22 11.38 1.40 -7.88
CA ARG A 22 10.27 2.12 -7.25
C ARG A 22 10.60 2.38 -5.78
N ARG A 23 10.26 3.56 -5.26
CA ARG A 23 10.42 3.86 -3.82
C ARG A 23 9.62 2.84 -3.02
N ASP A 24 10.23 2.25 -2.00
CA ASP A 24 9.66 1.15 -1.20
C ASP A 24 9.19 -0.06 -2.02
N GLY A 25 9.67 -0.21 -3.25
CA GLY A 25 9.16 -1.20 -4.21
C GLY A 25 9.97 -2.49 -4.33
N PHE A 26 10.76 -2.82 -3.29
CA PHE A 26 11.62 -4.02 -3.31
C PHE A 26 10.82 -5.32 -3.24
N ALA A 27 9.72 -5.32 -2.48
CA ALA A 27 8.79 -6.42 -2.36
C ALA A 27 7.34 -5.88 -2.40
N SER A 28 6.39 -6.75 -2.74
CA SER A 28 4.97 -6.38 -2.73
C SER A 28 4.09 -7.51 -2.25
N LEU A 29 3.08 -7.16 -1.45
CA LEU A 29 1.89 -7.99 -1.33
C LEU A 29 1.15 -7.95 -2.68
N THR A 30 0.81 -9.12 -3.22
CA THR A 30 0.28 -9.24 -4.58
C THR A 30 -1.00 -10.07 -4.57
N ALA A 31 -2.00 -9.63 -5.32
CA ALA A 31 -3.19 -10.41 -5.62
C ALA A 31 -3.34 -10.52 -7.14
N GLY A 32 -3.58 -11.73 -7.64
CA GLY A 32 -3.86 -11.98 -9.05
C GLY A 32 -5.28 -11.55 -9.45
N TYR A 33 -5.68 -11.90 -10.67
CA TYR A 33 -7.00 -11.53 -11.19
C TYR A 33 -8.18 -12.14 -10.43
N GLN A 34 -8.00 -13.31 -9.79
CA GLN A 34 -9.02 -13.91 -8.91
C GLN A 34 -9.22 -13.11 -7.61
N GLY A 35 -8.33 -12.17 -7.33
CA GLY A 35 -8.31 -11.40 -6.11
C GLY A 35 -7.77 -12.16 -4.92
N GLY A 36 -7.81 -11.49 -3.78
CA GLY A 36 -7.37 -12.02 -2.50
C GLY A 36 -7.51 -10.97 -1.41
N GLU A 37 -7.35 -11.41 -0.17
CA GLU A 37 -7.39 -10.52 0.98
C GLU A 37 -6.24 -10.78 1.94
N MET A 38 -5.88 -9.74 2.68
CA MET A 38 -4.89 -9.80 3.75
C MET A 38 -5.43 -9.04 4.94
N LEU A 39 -5.29 -9.62 6.13
CA LEU A 39 -5.58 -8.96 7.39
C LEU A 39 -4.28 -8.75 8.15
N SER A 40 -3.98 -7.51 8.50
CA SER A 40 -2.76 -7.18 9.23
C SER A 40 -2.75 -7.78 10.63
N LYS A 41 -1.57 -7.83 11.25
CA LYS A 41 -1.45 -7.89 12.71
C LYS A 41 -2.03 -6.60 13.31
N THR A 42 -2.41 -6.66 14.59
CA THR A 42 -2.80 -5.47 15.34
C THR A 42 -1.67 -4.46 15.35
N LEU A 43 -2.00 -3.20 15.08
CA LEU A 43 -1.07 -2.08 15.09
C LEU A 43 -1.73 -0.86 15.72
N THR A 44 -0.91 -0.01 16.31
CA THR A 44 -1.27 1.37 16.67
C THR A 44 -0.53 2.31 15.73
N PHE A 45 -1.06 3.51 15.53
CA PHE A 45 -0.46 4.47 14.62
C PHE A 45 -0.62 5.90 15.13
N SER A 46 0.16 6.80 14.52
CA SER A 46 -0.01 8.24 14.60
C SER A 46 -0.15 8.81 13.19
N GLY A 47 -0.89 9.91 13.04
CA GLY A 47 -1.21 10.50 11.75
C GLY A 47 -2.70 10.60 11.51
N GLU A 48 -3.06 11.25 10.43
CA GLU A 48 -4.43 11.63 10.09
C GLU A 48 -4.90 11.02 8.78
N ARG A 49 -3.99 10.47 7.96
CA ARG A 49 -4.33 9.86 6.66
C ARG A 49 -3.57 8.57 6.44
N LEU A 50 -4.24 7.58 5.85
CA LEU A 50 -3.60 6.34 5.39
C LEU A 50 -3.20 6.48 3.93
N LEU A 51 -1.90 6.45 3.65
CA LEU A 51 -1.31 6.57 2.32
C LEU A 51 -0.81 5.21 1.84
N LEU A 52 -1.11 4.87 0.59
CA LEU A 52 -0.65 3.65 -0.06
C LEU A 52 0.33 3.94 -1.18
N ASN A 53 1.32 3.07 -1.26
CA ASN A 53 2.21 2.91 -2.40
C ASN A 53 1.82 1.63 -3.13
N PHE A 54 1.22 1.74 -4.31
CA PHE A 54 0.63 0.59 -4.99
C PHE A 54 0.64 0.73 -6.52
N ARG A 55 0.39 -0.39 -7.21
CA ARG A 55 -0.04 -0.39 -8.61
C ARG A 55 -1.16 -1.40 -8.84
N THR A 56 -2.06 -1.10 -9.76
CA THR A 56 -3.08 -2.03 -10.27
C THR A 56 -3.03 -2.08 -11.79
N SER A 57 -3.64 -3.10 -12.39
CA SER A 57 -4.05 -3.00 -13.79
C SER A 57 -5.27 -2.09 -13.95
N ALA A 58 -5.73 -1.88 -15.20
CA ALA A 58 -6.94 -1.11 -15.49
C ALA A 58 -8.23 -1.76 -14.94
N ALA A 59 -8.25 -3.10 -14.82
CA ALA A 59 -9.36 -3.86 -14.23
C ALA A 59 -9.10 -4.27 -12.77
N GLY A 60 -7.93 -3.89 -12.24
CA GLY A 60 -7.51 -4.17 -10.88
C GLY A 60 -7.93 -3.05 -9.91
N GLN A 61 -7.95 -3.38 -8.63
CA GLN A 61 -8.33 -2.45 -7.57
C GLN A 61 -7.79 -2.88 -6.22
N ILE A 62 -7.65 -1.91 -5.31
CA ILE A 62 -7.41 -2.15 -3.88
C ILE A 62 -8.52 -1.46 -3.08
N GLY A 63 -9.10 -2.17 -2.13
CA GLY A 63 -9.97 -1.63 -1.09
C GLY A 63 -9.34 -1.86 0.29
N VAL A 64 -9.62 -0.96 1.22
CA VAL A 64 -9.11 -1.03 2.59
C VAL A 64 -10.25 -0.84 3.58
N GLU A 65 -10.32 -1.76 4.54
CA GLU A 65 -11.21 -1.71 5.68
C GLU A 65 -10.37 -1.62 6.96
N ILE A 66 -10.80 -0.75 7.88
CA ILE A 66 -10.20 -0.66 9.21
C ILE A 66 -11.09 -1.42 10.20
N CYS A 67 -10.49 -2.38 10.88
CA CYS A 67 -11.12 -3.20 11.88
C CYS A 67 -10.61 -2.84 13.28
N GLU A 68 -11.45 -3.12 14.28
CA GLU A 68 -11.02 -3.22 15.67
C GLU A 68 -10.01 -4.37 15.84
N GLU A 69 -9.35 -4.43 17.00
CA GLU A 69 -8.46 -5.54 17.36
C GLU A 69 -9.14 -6.91 17.26
N SER A 70 -10.44 -6.98 17.57
CA SER A 70 -11.27 -8.17 17.43
C SER A 70 -11.45 -8.66 15.99
N GLY A 71 -11.11 -7.83 15.00
CA GLY A 71 -11.38 -8.05 13.57
C GLY A 71 -12.75 -7.54 13.11
N LYS A 72 -13.55 -6.95 14.00
CA LYS A 72 -14.83 -6.33 13.63
C LYS A 72 -14.60 -5.03 12.82
N PRO A 73 -15.25 -4.84 11.66
CA PRO A 73 -15.16 -3.59 10.90
C PRO A 73 -15.63 -2.37 11.72
N ILE A 74 -14.90 -1.26 11.60
CA ILE A 74 -15.28 0.02 12.23
C ILE A 74 -16.22 0.78 11.28
N PRO A 75 -17.43 1.17 11.71
CA PRO A 75 -18.34 1.98 10.90
C PRO A 75 -17.67 3.27 10.42
N GLY A 76 -17.92 3.66 9.17
CA GLY A 76 -17.24 4.76 8.48
C GLY A 76 -16.00 4.28 7.73
N PHE A 77 -15.33 3.23 8.19
CA PHE A 77 -14.08 2.71 7.61
C PHE A 77 -14.24 1.29 7.04
N THR A 78 -15.48 0.89 6.71
CA THR A 78 -15.78 -0.42 6.14
C THR A 78 -15.35 -0.52 4.68
N LEU A 79 -15.24 -1.75 4.15
CA LEU A 79 -14.91 -1.96 2.74
C LEU A 79 -15.98 -1.36 1.81
N ALA A 80 -17.26 -1.44 2.20
CA ALA A 80 -18.38 -0.90 1.43
C ALA A 80 -18.35 0.63 1.34
N GLU A 81 -17.75 1.29 2.33
CA GLU A 81 -17.57 2.73 2.36
C GLU A 81 -16.24 3.18 1.73
N CYS A 82 -15.32 2.25 1.45
CA CYS A 82 -14.03 2.55 0.85
C CYS A 82 -14.18 2.82 -0.65
N ARG A 83 -13.63 3.93 -1.13
CA ARG A 83 -13.49 4.19 -2.57
C ARG A 83 -12.36 3.30 -3.12
N PRO A 84 -12.60 2.50 -4.17
CA PRO A 84 -11.56 1.67 -4.76
C PRO A 84 -10.37 2.49 -5.24
N LEU A 85 -9.16 2.02 -4.93
CA LEU A 85 -7.92 2.59 -5.43
C LEU A 85 -7.49 1.87 -6.71
N ILE A 86 -7.33 2.63 -7.79
CA ILE A 86 -6.92 2.16 -9.12
C ILE A 86 -5.80 3.08 -9.61
N GLY A 87 -4.75 2.52 -10.20
CA GLY A 87 -3.65 3.30 -10.78
C GLY A 87 -2.26 2.85 -10.32
N ASN A 88 -1.28 3.75 -10.39
CA ASN A 88 0.11 3.48 -10.07
C ASN A 88 0.71 4.66 -9.28
N GLU A 89 0.54 4.64 -7.97
CA GLU A 89 0.74 5.80 -7.11
C GLU A 89 1.68 5.51 -5.94
N LEU A 90 2.55 6.46 -5.62
CA LEU A 90 3.52 6.30 -4.51
C LEU A 90 2.92 6.69 -3.15
N ASN A 91 1.95 7.60 -3.10
CA ASN A 91 1.38 8.14 -1.86
C ASN A 91 -0.09 8.51 -2.03
N ARG A 92 -0.94 7.57 -2.43
CA ARG A 92 -2.37 7.84 -2.58
C ARG A 92 -3.08 7.68 -1.25
N ALA A 93 -3.85 8.67 -0.83
CA ALA A 93 -4.72 8.54 0.32
C ALA A 93 -5.85 7.53 0.06
N VAL A 94 -6.11 6.68 1.05
CA VAL A 94 -7.35 5.90 1.12
C VAL A 94 -8.47 6.83 1.51
N VAL A 95 -9.59 6.74 0.80
CA VAL A 95 -10.74 7.62 0.99
C VAL A 95 -11.98 6.75 1.22
N TRP A 96 -12.71 7.03 2.29
CA TRP A 96 -14.02 6.45 2.55
C TRP A 96 -15.13 7.47 2.24
N THR A 97 -16.39 7.05 2.33
CA THR A 97 -17.56 7.91 2.05
C THR A 97 -17.52 9.23 2.81
N HIS A 98 -17.06 9.22 4.06
CA HIS A 98 -17.02 10.38 4.94
C HIS A 98 -15.71 11.19 4.87
N GLY A 99 -14.74 10.76 4.04
CA GLY A 99 -13.46 11.46 3.84
C GLY A 99 -12.23 10.55 3.94
N GLU A 100 -11.05 11.18 4.01
CA GLU A 100 -9.75 10.50 4.09
C GLU A 100 -9.15 10.49 5.52
N SER A 101 -9.82 11.14 6.48
CA SER A 101 -9.29 11.30 7.83
C SER A 101 -9.47 10.04 8.66
N VAL A 102 -8.37 9.54 9.21
CA VAL A 102 -8.32 8.46 10.21
C VAL A 102 -7.90 8.98 11.58
N ALA A 103 -7.85 10.30 11.78
CA ALA A 103 -7.35 10.94 13.01
C ALA A 103 -8.09 10.45 14.27
N ALA A 104 -9.40 10.19 14.17
CA ALA A 104 -10.22 9.66 15.27
C ALA A 104 -9.82 8.25 15.74
N LEU A 105 -9.00 7.54 14.95
CA LEU A 105 -8.49 6.22 15.27
C LEU A 105 -7.03 6.23 15.76
N ALA A 106 -6.35 7.39 15.73
CA ALA A 106 -4.96 7.50 16.14
C ALA A 106 -4.76 7.05 17.60
N GLY A 107 -3.69 6.29 17.84
CA GLY A 107 -3.38 5.70 19.15
C GLY A 107 -4.23 4.48 19.55
N ARG A 108 -5.29 4.14 18.81
CA ARG A 108 -6.12 2.95 19.09
C ARG A 108 -5.53 1.71 18.40
N PRO A 109 -5.58 0.52 19.04
CA PRO A 109 -5.20 -0.73 18.38
C PRO A 109 -6.24 -1.08 17.30
N ILE A 110 -5.75 -1.22 16.06
CA ILE A 110 -6.57 -1.52 14.88
C ILE A 110 -5.93 -2.62 14.05
N ARG A 111 -6.70 -3.16 13.10
CA ARG A 111 -6.21 -4.04 12.04
C ARG A 111 -6.65 -3.49 10.69
N LEU A 112 -5.84 -3.69 9.66
CA LEU A 112 -6.17 -3.33 8.28
C LEU A 112 -6.53 -4.59 7.51
N ARG A 113 -7.74 -4.65 6.97
CA ARG A 113 -8.14 -5.65 5.98
C ARG A 113 -8.01 -5.03 4.60
N LEU A 114 -7.17 -5.61 3.76
CA LEU A 114 -7.01 -5.20 2.38
C LEU A 114 -7.65 -6.24 1.47
N VAL A 115 -8.50 -5.78 0.57
CA VAL A 115 -9.09 -6.60 -0.48
C VAL A 115 -8.53 -6.13 -1.81
N MET A 116 -7.86 -7.03 -2.52
CA MET A 116 -7.05 -6.69 -3.68
C MET A 116 -7.45 -7.56 -4.87
N LYS A 117 -7.43 -6.98 -6.07
CA LYS A 117 -7.60 -7.70 -7.34
C LYS A 117 -6.63 -7.14 -8.36
N ASP A 118 -5.84 -8.02 -8.98
CA ASP A 118 -4.86 -7.67 -10.01
C ASP A 118 -4.01 -6.44 -9.63
N ALA A 119 -3.37 -6.56 -8.47
CA ALA A 119 -2.78 -5.43 -7.75
C ALA A 119 -1.53 -5.83 -6.98
N HIS A 120 -0.63 -4.86 -6.84
CA HIS A 120 0.53 -4.93 -5.97
C HIS A 120 0.50 -3.76 -4.97
N LEU A 121 0.64 -4.07 -3.69
CA LEU A 121 0.87 -3.11 -2.63
C LEU A 121 2.31 -3.22 -2.15
N TYR A 122 3.02 -2.09 -2.21
CA TYR A 122 4.44 -2.01 -1.86
C TYR A 122 4.66 -1.48 -0.44
N ALA A 123 3.90 -0.45 -0.04
CA ALA A 123 4.00 0.14 1.28
C ALA A 123 2.70 0.81 1.72
N LEU A 124 2.58 0.99 3.04
CA LEU A 124 1.50 1.71 3.70
C LEU A 124 2.11 2.64 4.75
N GLN A 125 1.52 3.82 4.91
CA GLN A 125 1.99 4.82 5.87
C GLN A 125 0.80 5.59 6.46
N PHE A 126 0.81 5.78 7.77
CA PHE A 126 -0.02 6.81 8.40
C PHE A 126 0.77 8.12 8.44
N ALA A 127 0.27 9.15 7.73
CA ALA A 127 0.91 10.45 7.59
C ALA A 127 0.12 11.54 8.32
N ARG A 128 0.81 12.60 8.76
CA ARG A 128 0.19 13.83 9.25
C ARG A 128 -0.34 14.68 8.09
#